data_AF-A7EUF8-F1
#
_entry.id   AF-A7EUF8-F1
#
_cell.length_a   1.000
_cell.length_b   1.000
_cell.length_c   1.000
_cell.angle_alpha   90.00
_cell.angle_beta   90.00
_cell.angle_gamma   90.00
#
_symmetry.space_group_name_H-M   'P 1'
#
loop_
_entity.id
_entity.type
_entity.pdbx_description
1 polymer ?
#
loop_
_entity_poly.entity_id
_entity_poly.type
_entity_poly.pdbx_seq_one_letter_code
_entity_poly.pdbx_strand_id
1 'polypeptide(L)'
;MLLLIYTGCRPAKLVDAAKGKIAIGRDQTYEDDNWDDESLCYEDIRLWIVRNPIFGERDLLGIEITLAHHKGADRKPKLTIFLFHEEALPILCPVSHILAIAIRDNAIKVDGFIHAEPFFTSNLQDPTKAVLVHWKLEKLKIPIFRQAVWTFDGLSTSEYKAFVTRPLPITLTILTGLPDLHRN
;
A
#
# COMPACT_ATOMS: atom_id res chain seq x y z
N MET A 1 -6.30 -4.62 -5.17
CA MET A 1 -6.88 -5.77 -5.91
C MET A 1 -5.83 -6.78 -6.37
N LEU A 2 -4.66 -6.37 -6.88
CA LEU A 2 -3.61 -7.30 -7.34
C LEU A 2 -2.82 -7.99 -6.23
N LEU A 3 -2.34 -7.25 -5.22
CA LEU A 3 -1.68 -7.85 -4.05
C LEU A 3 -2.55 -8.89 -3.35
N LEU A 4 -3.87 -8.75 -3.41
CA LEU A 4 -4.85 -9.70 -2.89
C LEU A 4 -4.79 -11.07 -3.58
N ILE A 5 -4.71 -11.05 -4.91
CA ILE A 5 -4.59 -12.25 -5.75
C ILE A 5 -3.24 -12.92 -5.48
N TYR A 6 -2.19 -12.12 -5.41
CA TYR A 6 -0.81 -12.57 -5.26
C TYR A 6 -0.45 -13.10 -3.87
N THR A 7 -1.04 -12.52 -2.81
CA THR A 7 -0.76 -12.92 -1.41
C THR A 7 -1.75 -13.95 -0.87
N GLY A 8 -2.89 -14.16 -1.55
CA GLY A 8 -4.03 -14.91 -1.00
C GLY A 8 -4.57 -14.33 0.32
N CYS A 9 -4.16 -13.11 0.70
CA CYS A 9 -4.60 -12.47 1.93
C CYS A 9 -6.04 -11.95 1.77
N ARG A 10 -6.79 -11.82 2.88
CA ARG A 10 -8.11 -11.18 2.83
C ARG A 10 -7.96 -9.69 2.49
N PRO A 11 -8.93 -9.05 1.80
CA PRO A 11 -8.83 -7.62 1.44
C PRO A 11 -8.52 -6.72 2.63
N ALA A 12 -9.20 -6.98 3.74
CA ALA A 12 -8.98 -6.35 5.03
C ALA A 12 -7.54 -6.50 5.58
N LYS A 13 -6.66 -7.36 5.05
CA LYS A 13 -5.27 -7.48 5.55
C LYS A 13 -4.27 -6.51 4.90
N LEU A 14 -4.56 -6.00 3.72
CA LEU A 14 -3.73 -4.96 3.08
C LEU A 14 -4.16 -3.56 3.52
N VAL A 15 -5.37 -3.50 4.06
CA VAL A 15 -6.16 -2.30 4.31
C VAL A 15 -6.32 -2.10 5.82
N ASP A 16 -6.48 -3.20 6.58
CA ASP A 16 -6.58 -3.29 8.05
C ASP A 16 -5.49 -4.28 8.62
N ALA A 17 -4.23 -4.12 8.18
CA ALA A 17 -3.04 -4.78 8.72
C ALA A 17 -2.70 -4.43 10.19
N ALA A 18 -3.34 -5.10 11.17
CA ALA A 18 -2.61 -5.75 12.25
C ALA A 18 -1.28 -5.14 12.73
N LYS A 19 -1.16 -4.21 13.67
CA LYS A 19 0.13 -3.78 14.27
C LYS A 19 0.01 -3.79 15.80
N GLY A 20 0.41 -4.92 16.41
CA GLY A 20 0.39 -5.10 17.85
C GLY A 20 1.24 -4.06 18.60
N LYS A 21 0.61 -3.34 19.53
CA LYS A 21 1.28 -2.45 20.49
C LYS A 21 2.22 -3.27 21.39
N ILE A 22 3.50 -2.91 21.45
CA ILE A 22 4.37 -3.36 22.55
C ILE A 22 3.96 -2.56 23.78
N ALA A 23 3.30 -3.21 24.73
CA ALA A 23 2.86 -2.58 25.97
C ALA A 23 4.07 -2.24 26.86
N ILE A 24 4.44 -0.95 26.91
CA ILE A 24 5.19 -0.38 28.04
C ILE A 24 4.15 0.32 28.92
N GLY A 25 4.08 -0.11 30.17
CA GLY A 25 2.87 -0.02 30.97
C GLY A 25 2.48 1.36 31.53
N ARG A 26 1.21 1.35 31.96
CA ARG A 26 0.48 2.17 32.94
C ARG A 26 -0.09 3.53 32.49
N ASP A 27 -1.41 3.45 32.36
CA ASP A 27 -2.42 4.33 32.97
C ASP A 27 -2.47 5.78 32.50
N GLN A 28 -3.27 5.99 31.45
CA GLN A 28 -4.06 7.19 31.22
C GLN A 28 -5.13 6.87 30.17
N THR A 29 -6.37 6.71 30.62
CA THR A 29 -7.58 6.73 29.78
C THR A 29 -7.80 8.16 29.27
N TYR A 30 -7.35 8.42 28.06
CA TYR A 30 -7.98 9.37 27.15
C TYR A 30 -8.79 8.55 26.14
N GLU A 31 -9.98 9.02 25.77
CA GLU A 31 -10.71 8.48 24.63
C GLU A 31 -9.88 8.75 23.37
N ASP A 32 -9.01 7.79 23.07
CA ASP A 32 -8.08 7.80 21.95
C ASP A 32 -8.88 7.34 20.72
N ASP A 33 -9.51 8.29 20.04
CA ASP A 33 -9.96 8.16 18.64
C ASP A 33 -8.78 7.95 17.66
N ASN A 34 -7.66 7.43 18.14
CA ASN A 34 -6.61 6.83 17.36
C ASN A 34 -7.14 5.51 16.83
N TRP A 35 -7.91 5.64 15.75
CA TRP A 35 -7.97 4.63 14.74
C TRP A 35 -6.54 4.47 14.22
N ASP A 36 -5.73 3.70 14.96
CA ASP A 36 -4.52 3.05 14.50
C ASP A 36 -4.99 2.21 13.31
N ASP A 37 -5.10 2.86 12.14
CA ASP A 37 -5.36 2.29 10.82
C ASP A 37 -4.12 1.48 10.48
N GLU A 38 -4.00 0.37 11.20
CA GLU A 38 -3.38 -0.87 10.86
C GLU A 38 -3.42 -1.06 9.34
N SER A 39 -2.50 -0.53 8.57
CA SER A 39 -2.60 -0.53 7.10
C SER A 39 -1.22 -0.67 6.51
N LEU A 40 -1.14 -1.20 5.28
CA LEU A 40 0.15 -1.39 4.62
C LEU A 40 0.76 -0.01 4.32
N CYS A 41 1.84 0.32 5.02
CA CYS A 41 2.55 1.59 4.88
C CYS A 41 3.84 1.41 4.07
N TYR A 42 4.47 2.52 3.68
CA TYR A 42 5.76 2.48 2.98
C TYR A 42 6.86 1.75 3.75
N GLU A 43 6.89 1.84 5.09
CA GLU A 43 7.86 1.13 5.92
C GLU A 43 7.77 -0.40 5.83
N ASP A 44 6.60 -0.91 5.47
CA ASP A 44 6.33 -2.35 5.35
C ASP A 44 6.75 -2.90 3.98
N ILE A 45 7.19 -2.03 3.06
CA ILE A 45 7.58 -2.35 1.69
C ILE A 45 9.06 -2.00 1.45
N ARG A 46 9.79 -2.92 0.84
CA ARG A 46 11.14 -2.68 0.32
C ARG A 46 11.14 -2.82 -1.18
N LEU A 47 11.54 -1.77 -1.90
CA LEU A 47 11.69 -1.79 -3.35
C LEU A 47 13.17 -1.94 -3.70
N TRP A 48 13.48 -2.91 -4.55
CA TRP A 48 14.83 -3.26 -4.95
C TRP A 48 15.01 -3.09 -6.46
N ILE A 49 16.16 -2.56 -6.85
CA ILE A 49 16.73 -2.69 -8.18
C ILE A 49 17.75 -3.81 -8.10
N VAL A 50 17.56 -4.89 -8.86
CA VAL A 50 18.39 -6.10 -8.83
C VAL A 50 19.06 -6.27 -10.18
N ARG A 51 20.38 -6.44 -10.16
CA ARG A 51 21.15 -6.62 -11.38
C ARG A 51 20.68 -7.86 -12.12
N ASN A 52 20.46 -7.72 -13.42
CA ASN A 52 20.14 -8.87 -14.25
C ASN A 52 21.40 -9.71 -14.48
N PRO A 53 21.37 -11.03 -14.19
CA PRO A 53 22.52 -11.90 -14.44
C PRO A 53 22.78 -12.10 -15.94
N ILE A 54 21.82 -11.80 -16.81
CA ILE A 54 21.99 -11.89 -18.27
C ILE A 54 22.70 -10.63 -18.77
N PHE A 55 23.84 -10.82 -19.43
CA PHE A 55 24.63 -9.72 -19.95
C PHE A 55 23.87 -8.93 -21.03
N GLY A 56 23.91 -7.60 -20.94
CA GLY A 56 23.25 -6.69 -21.88
C GLY A 56 21.77 -6.45 -21.61
N GLU A 57 21.16 -7.20 -20.68
CA GLU A 57 19.79 -6.97 -20.25
C GLU A 57 19.72 -5.89 -19.15
N ARG A 58 18.56 -5.22 -19.06
CA ARG A 58 18.30 -4.24 -18.02
C ARG A 58 18.13 -4.89 -16.65
N ASP A 59 18.41 -4.13 -15.59
CA ASP A 59 18.12 -4.54 -14.22
C ASP A 59 16.63 -4.79 -13.99
N LEU A 60 16.34 -5.64 -13.01
CA LEU A 60 15.00 -6.09 -12.65
C LEU A 60 14.54 -5.39 -11.38
N LEU A 61 13.27 -4.99 -11.31
CA LEU A 61 12.66 -4.53 -10.08
C LEU A 61 12.05 -5.68 -9.27
N GLY A 62 12.18 -5.59 -7.95
CA GLY A 62 11.54 -6.51 -7.01
C GLY A 62 11.01 -5.75 -5.80
N ILE A 63 9.94 -6.26 -5.19
CA ILE A 63 9.44 -5.73 -3.91
C ILE A 63 9.34 -6.84 -2.86
N GLU A 64 9.67 -6.49 -1.64
CA GLU A 64 9.40 -7.31 -0.45
C GLU A 64 8.31 -6.61 0.37
N ILE A 65 7.27 -7.34 0.75
CA ILE A 65 6.20 -6.85 1.60
C ILE A 65 6.18 -7.65 2.88
N THR A 66 6.32 -6.95 4.01
CA THR A 66 6.36 -7.55 5.33
C THR A 66 5.03 -7.34 6.04
N LEU A 67 4.30 -8.42 6.33
CA LEU A 67 3.05 -8.39 7.09
C LEU A 67 3.28 -9.04 8.46
N ALA A 68 3.13 -8.26 9.54
CA ALA A 68 3.41 -8.73 10.90
C ALA A 68 2.27 -9.53 11.53
N HIS A 69 1.01 -9.32 11.11
CA HIS A 69 -0.16 -9.93 11.77
C HIS A 69 -1.18 -10.47 10.77
N HIS A 70 -1.78 -11.60 11.14
CA HIS A 70 -2.82 -12.25 10.36
C HIS A 70 -4.06 -12.40 11.23
N LYS A 71 -5.17 -11.78 10.80
CA LYS A 71 -6.50 -12.04 11.37
C LYS A 71 -6.77 -13.55 11.34
N GLY A 72 -6.89 -14.17 12.52
CA GLY A 72 -7.31 -15.57 12.67
C GLY A 72 -6.26 -16.60 13.06
N ALA A 73 -5.06 -16.23 13.52
CA ALA A 73 -4.30 -17.17 14.35
C ALA A 73 -4.10 -16.63 15.75
N ASP A 74 -4.08 -17.57 16.69
CA ASP A 74 -3.85 -17.43 18.12
C ASP A 74 -2.76 -16.41 18.49
N ARG A 75 -3.10 -15.10 18.51
CA ARG A 75 -2.38 -13.96 19.12
C ARG A 75 -0.84 -13.90 18.98
N LYS A 76 -0.22 -14.73 18.13
CA LYS A 76 1.22 -14.81 17.91
C LYS A 76 1.51 -14.12 16.58
N PRO A 77 2.13 -12.93 16.60
CA PRO A 77 2.56 -12.28 15.37
C PRO A 77 3.50 -13.23 14.63
N LYS A 78 3.06 -13.72 13.47
CA LYS A 78 3.92 -14.46 12.55
C LYS A 78 4.23 -13.52 11.39
N LEU A 79 5.44 -12.98 11.43
CA LEU A 79 5.98 -12.17 10.34
C LEU A 79 5.93 -12.99 9.06
N THR A 80 5.22 -12.48 8.06
CA THR A 80 5.13 -13.10 6.74
C THR A 80 5.70 -12.12 5.72
N ILE A 81 6.73 -12.56 4.99
CA ILE A 81 7.37 -11.76 3.94
C ILE A 81 6.91 -12.32 2.59
N PHE A 82 6.39 -11.45 1.73
CA PHE A 82 6.04 -11.77 0.36
C PHE A 82 7.03 -11.11 -0.59
N LEU A 83 7.52 -11.86 -1.57
CA LEU A 83 8.42 -11.37 -2.59
C LEU A 83 7.67 -11.30 -3.92
N PHE A 84 7.75 -10.17 -4.60
CA PHE A 84 7.19 -9.97 -5.94
C PHE A 84 8.28 -9.50 -6.90
N HIS A 85 8.23 -10.00 -8.12
CA HIS A 85 9.10 -9.58 -9.23
C HIS A 85 8.27 -8.87 -10.30
N GLU A 86 8.97 -8.28 -11.28
CA GLU A 86 8.33 -7.75 -12.48
C GLU A 86 7.49 -8.83 -13.20
N GLU A 87 6.34 -8.42 -13.74
CA GLU A 87 5.47 -9.27 -14.53
C GLU A 87 5.40 -8.71 -15.94
N ALA A 88 5.28 -9.58 -16.94
CA ALA A 88 5.26 -9.18 -18.35
C ALA A 88 4.10 -8.24 -18.69
N LEU A 89 2.98 -8.34 -17.95
CA LEU A 89 1.83 -7.46 -18.10
C LEU A 89 1.84 -6.40 -16.99
N PRO A 90 2.10 -5.12 -17.30
CA PRO A 90 2.15 -4.05 -16.29
C PRO A 90 0.85 -3.93 -15.47
N ILE A 91 -0.30 -4.18 -16.09
CA ILE A 91 -1.61 -4.19 -15.43
C ILE A 91 -1.74 -5.30 -14.37
N LEU A 92 -0.91 -6.34 -14.44
CA LEU A 92 -0.87 -7.41 -13.45
C LEU A 92 0.36 -7.35 -12.54
N CYS A 93 1.29 -6.42 -12.77
CA CYS A 93 2.56 -6.36 -12.07
C CYS A 93 2.44 -5.61 -10.73
N PRO A 94 2.56 -6.28 -9.56
CA PRO A 94 2.48 -5.61 -8.26
C PRO A 94 3.57 -4.56 -8.07
N VAL A 95 4.77 -4.82 -8.59
CA VAL A 95 5.93 -3.90 -8.56
C VAL A 95 5.58 -2.58 -9.26
N SER A 96 5.04 -2.66 -10.49
CA SER A 96 4.66 -1.47 -11.27
C SER A 96 3.59 -0.63 -10.56
N HIS A 97 2.62 -1.28 -9.90
CA HIS A 97 1.57 -0.58 -9.16
C HIS A 97 2.11 0.16 -7.95
N ILE A 98 2.94 -0.50 -7.13
CA ILE A 98 3.57 0.12 -5.97
C ILE A 98 4.47 1.28 -6.40
N LEU A 99 5.26 1.09 -7.47
CA LEU A 99 6.12 2.12 -8.01
C LEU A 99 5.32 3.35 -8.49
N ALA A 100 4.22 3.14 -9.22
CA ALA A 100 3.36 4.22 -9.68
C ALA A 100 2.76 5.03 -8.51
N ILE A 101 2.32 4.35 -7.45
CA ILE A 101 1.84 5.01 -6.22
C ILE A 101 2.96 5.81 -5.55
N ALA A 102 4.16 5.21 -5.40
CA ALA A 102 5.32 5.88 -4.80
C ALA A 102 5.75 7.13 -5.56
N ILE A 103 5.74 7.09 -6.90
CA ILE A 103 6.04 8.25 -7.74
C ILE A 103 4.95 9.32 -7.57
N ARG A 104 3.68 8.94 -7.65
CA ARG A 104 2.55 9.86 -7.46
C ARG A 104 2.60 10.56 -6.09
N ASP A 105 3.06 9.85 -5.07
CA ASP A 105 3.14 10.35 -3.70
C ASP A 105 4.44 11.10 -3.39
N ASN A 106 5.35 11.19 -4.37
CA ASN A 106 6.68 11.75 -4.22
C ASN A 106 7.42 11.12 -3.02
N ALA A 107 7.31 9.79 -2.89
CA ALA A 107 7.74 9.06 -1.71
C ALA A 107 9.17 8.52 -1.76
N ILE A 108 9.82 8.58 -2.92
CA ILE A 108 11.19 8.11 -3.12
C ILE A 108 12.18 9.19 -2.64
N LYS A 109 13.18 8.78 -1.86
CA LYS A 109 14.16 9.71 -1.24
C LYS A 109 15.20 10.24 -2.22
N VAL A 110 15.55 9.46 -3.25
CA VAL A 110 16.66 9.78 -4.15
C VAL A 110 16.22 10.79 -5.21
N ASP A 111 16.98 11.87 -5.37
CA ASP A 111 16.74 12.88 -6.40
C ASP A 111 16.82 12.29 -7.81
N GLY A 112 15.97 12.77 -8.73
CA GLY A 112 15.88 12.26 -10.10
C GLY A 112 14.90 11.08 -10.28
N PHE A 113 14.46 10.42 -9.20
CA PHE A 113 13.45 9.35 -9.25
C PHE A 113 12.01 9.87 -9.14
N ILE A 114 11.75 11.02 -9.76
CA ILE A 114 10.41 11.61 -9.89
C ILE A 114 9.61 10.99 -11.05
N HIS A 115 10.28 10.22 -11.91
CA HIS A 115 9.71 9.52 -13.05
C HIS A 115 10.04 8.03 -12.97
N ALA A 116 9.31 7.23 -13.75
CA ALA A 116 9.52 5.79 -13.79
C ALA A 116 10.81 5.41 -14.52
N GLU A 117 11.18 6.15 -15.57
CA GLU A 117 12.29 5.83 -16.47
C GLU A 117 13.60 5.38 -15.76
N PRO A 118 14.11 6.09 -14.73
CA PRO A 118 15.36 5.70 -14.06
C PRO A 118 15.34 4.30 -13.43
N PHE A 119 14.16 3.78 -13.06
CA PHE A 119 14.00 2.43 -12.54
C PHE A 119 14.06 1.35 -13.63
N PHE A 120 13.74 1.73 -14.87
CA PHE A 120 13.74 0.82 -16.03
C PHE A 120 15.00 0.92 -16.88
N THR A 121 15.79 2.00 -16.74
CA THR A 121 17.03 2.21 -17.47
C THR A 121 18.29 1.98 -16.62
N SER A 122 18.15 1.52 -15.37
CA SER A 122 19.30 1.26 -14.51
C SER A 122 20.17 0.13 -15.07
N ASN A 123 21.47 0.24 -14.82
CA ASN A 123 22.45 -0.77 -15.20
C ASN A 123 23.50 -0.91 -14.09
N LEU A 124 23.20 -1.77 -13.11
CA LEU A 124 24.09 -2.04 -11.99
C LEU A 124 25.36 -2.74 -12.47
N GLN A 125 26.51 -2.21 -12.06
CA GLN A 125 27.83 -2.75 -12.36
C GLN A 125 28.37 -3.60 -11.21
N ASP A 126 29.28 -4.52 -11.52
CA ASP A 126 30.06 -5.22 -10.49
C ASP A 126 30.81 -4.21 -9.60
N PRO A 127 30.84 -4.40 -8.27
CA PRO A 127 30.33 -5.56 -7.51
C PRO A 127 28.87 -5.44 -7.03
N THR A 128 28.16 -4.38 -7.43
CA THR A 128 26.80 -4.07 -6.97
C THR A 128 25.78 -5.02 -7.61
N LYS A 129 25.20 -5.91 -6.78
CA LYS A 129 24.19 -6.87 -7.24
C LYS A 129 22.75 -6.38 -7.07
N ALA A 130 22.51 -5.52 -6.08
CA ALA A 130 21.20 -4.96 -5.82
C ALA A 130 21.32 -3.64 -5.06
N VAL A 131 20.35 -2.75 -5.25
CA VAL A 131 20.23 -1.47 -4.56
C VAL A 131 18.83 -1.36 -3.97
N LEU A 132 18.76 -1.02 -2.68
CA LEU A 132 17.51 -0.70 -2.00
C LEU A 132 17.10 0.74 -2.33
N VAL A 133 15.89 0.90 -2.86
CA VAL A 133 15.26 2.20 -3.05
C VAL A 133 14.71 2.65 -1.70
N HIS A 134 15.19 3.79 -1.22
CA HIS A 134 14.80 4.32 0.08
C HIS A 134 13.59 5.25 -0.05
N TRP A 135 12.64 5.10 0.87
CA TRP A 135 11.53 6.03 1.03
C TRP A 135 11.97 7.27 1.82
N LYS A 136 11.28 8.38 1.60
CA LYS A 136 11.39 9.56 2.45
C LYS A 136 10.88 9.26 3.86
N LEU A 137 11.53 9.82 4.88
CA LEU A 137 11.21 9.50 6.28
C LEU A 137 9.78 9.89 6.64
N GLU A 138 9.32 11.04 6.15
CA GLU A 138 7.96 11.54 6.36
C GLU A 138 6.87 10.69 5.69
N LYS A 139 7.24 9.75 4.81
CA LYS A 139 6.30 8.87 4.12
C LYS A 139 6.17 7.50 4.76
N LEU A 140 7.10 7.10 5.63
CA LEU A 140 7.18 5.74 6.16
C LEU A 140 5.88 5.23 6.80
N LYS A 141 5.17 6.11 7.51
CA LYS A 141 3.90 5.80 8.21
C LYS A 141 2.65 6.10 7.38
N ILE A 142 2.80 6.55 6.13
CA ILE A 142 1.65 6.85 5.27
C ILE A 142 1.18 5.55 4.61
N PRO A 143 -0.14 5.25 4.65
CA PRO A 143 -0.69 4.10 3.96
C PRO A 143 -0.52 4.20 2.45
N ILE A 144 -0.16 3.08 1.81
CA ILE A 144 -0.06 2.96 0.35
C ILE A 144 -1.44 3.05 -0.29
N PHE A 145 -2.42 2.36 0.29
CA PHE A 145 -3.81 2.35 -0.20
C PHE A 145 -4.62 3.35 0.61
N ARG A 146 -4.92 4.51 0.00
CA ARG A 146 -5.63 5.62 0.64
C ARG A 146 -7.01 5.84 0.05
N GLN A 147 -7.92 6.36 0.88
CA GLN A 147 -9.30 6.63 0.48
C GLN A 147 -9.36 7.67 -0.65
N ALA A 148 -10.23 7.45 -1.63
CA ALA A 148 -10.59 8.51 -2.59
C ALA A 148 -11.55 9.50 -1.92
N VAL A 149 -11.21 10.78 -1.96
CA VAL A 149 -11.95 11.88 -1.34
C VAL A 149 -12.32 12.91 -2.39
N TRP A 150 -13.53 13.46 -2.28
CA TRP A 150 -13.94 14.59 -3.11
C TRP A 150 -13.29 15.86 -2.56
N THR A 151 -12.53 16.52 -3.41
CA THR A 151 -11.94 17.85 -3.18
C THR A 151 -12.62 18.85 -4.12
N PHE A 152 -12.38 20.14 -3.89
CA PHE A 152 -12.91 21.20 -4.76
C PHE A 152 -12.45 21.00 -6.23
N ASP A 153 -11.23 20.49 -6.43
CA ASP A 153 -10.66 20.22 -7.75
C ASP A 153 -11.04 18.83 -8.32
N GLY A 154 -12.01 18.15 -7.70
CA GLY A 154 -12.49 16.83 -8.12
C GLY A 154 -12.03 15.68 -7.20
N LEU A 155 -12.00 14.47 -7.74
CA LEU A 155 -11.66 13.27 -6.96
C LEU A 155 -10.14 13.20 -6.74
N SER A 156 -9.72 13.23 -5.48
CA SER A 156 -8.32 13.11 -5.07
C SER A 156 -8.11 11.93 -4.14
N THR A 157 -6.86 11.57 -3.88
CA THR A 157 -6.49 10.57 -2.88
C THR A 157 -6.22 11.28 -1.56
N SER A 158 -6.79 10.77 -0.47
CA SER A 158 -6.56 11.32 0.88
C SER A 158 -5.07 11.34 1.20
N GLU A 159 -4.61 12.35 1.92
CA GLU A 159 -3.20 12.48 2.30
C GLU A 159 -2.78 11.38 3.29
N TYR A 160 -3.63 11.08 4.27
CA TYR A 160 -3.28 10.18 5.39
C TYR A 160 -4.28 9.06 5.62
N LYS A 161 -5.52 9.20 5.13
CA LYS A 161 -6.58 8.26 5.48
C LYS A 161 -6.45 6.98 4.67
N ALA A 162 -6.20 5.87 5.35
CA ALA A 162 -6.20 4.56 4.72
C ALA A 162 -7.53 4.32 4.00
N PHE A 163 -7.47 3.60 2.89
CA PHE A 163 -8.67 2.96 2.38
C PHE A 163 -9.18 2.04 3.50
N VAL A 164 -10.48 1.94 3.70
CA VAL A 164 -11.07 1.00 4.66
C VAL A 164 -12.18 0.28 3.93
N THR A 165 -12.14 -1.05 3.91
CA THR A 165 -13.28 -1.83 3.42
C THR A 165 -14.34 -1.83 4.51
N ARG A 166 -15.15 -0.77 4.62
CA ARG A 166 -16.35 -0.85 5.43
C ARG A 166 -17.22 -1.96 4.84
N PRO A 167 -17.68 -2.95 5.63
CA PRO A 167 -18.74 -3.82 5.15
C PRO A 167 -19.92 -2.91 4.80
N LEU A 168 -20.36 -2.92 3.55
CA LEU A 168 -21.61 -2.26 3.18
C LEU A 168 -22.68 -2.81 4.13
N PRO A 169 -23.38 -1.98 4.93
CA PRO A 169 -24.61 -2.45 5.53
C PRO A 169 -25.53 -2.83 4.36
N ILE A 170 -26.07 -4.05 4.39
CA ILE A 170 -26.97 -4.59 3.35
C ILE A 170 -28.28 -3.77 3.23
N THR A 171 -28.44 -2.68 3.97
CA THR A 171 -29.59 -1.79 3.82
C THR A 171 -29.41 -0.85 2.62
N LEU A 172 -29.65 -1.41 1.44
CA LEU A 172 -29.98 -0.65 0.23
C LEU A 172 -31.27 0.13 0.51
N THR A 173 -31.16 1.35 1.05
CA THR A 173 -32.30 2.28 1.05
C THR A 173 -32.44 2.77 -0.37
N ILE A 174 -33.39 2.15 -1.10
CA ILE A 174 -33.84 2.60 -2.40
C ILE A 174 -34.46 4.00 -2.20
N LEU A 175 -33.65 5.03 -2.37
CA LEU A 175 -34.13 6.37 -2.70
C LEU A 175 -34.45 6.37 -4.21
N THR A 176 -35.61 5.82 -4.55
CA THR A 176 -36.29 6.18 -5.80
C THR A 176 -37.51 6.97 -5.42
N GLY A 177 -37.56 8.21 -5.88
CA GLY A 177 -38.66 9.13 -5.64
C GLY A 177 -40.01 8.51 -6.01
N LEU A 178 -40.98 8.71 -5.12
CA LEU A 178 -42.38 8.69 -5.46
C LEU A 178 -42.83 10.16 -5.42
N PRO A 179 -43.35 10.73 -6.53
CA PRO A 179 -43.80 12.11 -6.56
C PRO A 179 -45.02 12.29 -5.66
N ASP A 180 -45.06 13.45 -4.99
CA ASP A 180 -46.24 14.02 -4.37
C ASP A 180 -47.45 13.91 -5.30
N LEU A 181 -48.46 13.14 -4.89
CA LEU A 181 -49.81 13.26 -5.42
C LEU A 181 -50.67 13.92 -4.35
N HIS A 182 -50.67 15.24 -4.42
CA HIS A 182 -51.67 16.10 -3.82
C HIS A 182 -53.07 15.73 -4.35
N ARG A 183 -54.00 15.57 -3.40
CA ARG A 183 -55.28 16.29 -3.36
C ARG A 183 -56.25 16.06 -4.55
N ASN A 184 -57.29 15.27 -4.30
CA ASN A 184 -58.69 15.71 -4.32
C ASN A 184 -59.58 14.70 -3.58
#